data_AF-H8FMT4-F1
#
_entry.id   AF-H8FMT4-F1
#
_cell.length_a   1.000
_cell.length_b   1.000
_cell.length_c   1.000
_cell.angle_alpha   90.00
_cell.angle_beta   90.00
_cell.angle_gamma   90.00
#
_symmetry.space_group_name_H-M   'P 1'
#
loop_
_entity.id
_entity.type
_entity.pdbx_description
1 polymer ?
#
loop_
_entity_poly.entity_id
_entity_poly.type
_entity_poly.pdbx_seq_one_letter_code
_entity_poly.pdbx_strand_id
1 'polypeptide(L)'
;MTAPLSVGCVHIAATMAEGAVVAASIACDRPYNIGAVLVRHPLDQIPDLVGRLHTLCAVSQSLAARSALTAAGVSLGPFDSALAERRLAAERLVELLRATAIGFADVVTPDPNEIQALRHVLAAGSGTLANGTADGAGIEEALAVLGLTEDLPLPESWAGRVTSCAAEILWSDEGVIDPLGPDDDEAVVAALLDAGEAFAARPVLPGRRVHTGPVARAARAGRPCRRPLSARFAEIAQAARRVAGMVEETAIPWLRAGQIAPGIGFAAIEGPRGRLHHLAVLDRGGRLDRYLILAPTAWTFAPDGPFAAALTRLRPGGAVSVERSVARLAALFDPCVACKIVVTHA
;
A
#
# COMPACT_ATOMS: atom_id res chain seq x y z
N MET A 1 23.63 -0.08 -22.43
CA MET A 1 23.25 -1.12 -21.46
C MET A 1 22.47 -0.42 -20.35
N THR A 2 21.17 -0.61 -20.28
CA THR A 2 20.35 -0.15 -19.15
C THR A 2 20.71 -1.00 -17.93
N ALA A 3 21.10 -0.36 -16.82
CA ALA A 3 21.28 -1.06 -15.56
C ALA A 3 19.98 -1.84 -15.23
N PRO A 4 20.07 -3.07 -14.68
CA PRO A 4 18.88 -3.81 -14.28
C PRO A 4 18.04 -2.96 -13.34
N LEU A 5 16.72 -2.98 -13.53
CA LEU A 5 15.78 -2.29 -12.65
C LEU A 5 16.01 -2.80 -11.21
N SER A 6 16.53 -1.94 -10.34
CA SER A 6 16.62 -2.25 -8.92
C SER A 6 15.20 -2.37 -8.37
N VAL A 7 14.92 -3.42 -7.58
CA VAL A 7 13.63 -3.59 -6.89
C VAL A 7 13.37 -2.51 -5.83
N GLY A 8 14.35 -1.64 -5.55
CA GLY A 8 14.27 -0.62 -4.51
C GLY A 8 14.54 -1.17 -3.12
N CYS A 9 14.71 -0.29 -2.14
CA CYS A 9 14.96 -0.65 -0.75
C CYS A 9 14.57 0.51 0.18
N VAL A 10 13.97 0.20 1.34
CA VAL A 10 13.88 1.16 2.44
C VAL A 10 15.10 0.98 3.32
N HIS A 11 15.88 2.04 3.48
CA HIS A 11 17.01 2.13 4.39
C HIS A 11 16.55 2.76 5.69
N ILE A 12 16.73 2.04 6.80
CA ILE A 12 16.33 2.45 8.13
C ILE A 12 17.57 2.43 9.01
N ALA A 13 18.00 3.62 9.46
CA ALA A 13 19.06 3.75 10.44
C ALA A 13 18.47 4.29 11.75
N ALA A 14 18.80 3.67 12.87
CA ALA A 14 18.39 4.13 14.20
C ALA A 14 19.59 4.16 15.15
N THR A 15 19.71 5.22 15.94
CA THR A 15 20.71 5.36 17.00
C THR A 15 20.02 5.28 18.35
N MET A 16 20.53 4.41 19.21
CA MET A 16 19.99 4.10 20.52
C MET A 16 20.82 4.74 21.64
N ALA A 17 20.16 5.33 22.63
CA ALA A 17 20.75 5.70 23.91
C ALA A 17 19.74 5.41 25.04
N GLU A 18 20.21 4.88 26.17
CA GLU A 18 19.38 4.62 27.36
C GLU A 18 18.06 3.85 27.07
N GLY A 19 18.09 2.92 26.10
CA GLY A 19 16.91 2.12 25.73
C GLY A 19 15.88 2.84 24.83
N ALA A 20 16.19 4.04 24.33
CA ALA A 20 15.35 4.81 23.42
C ALA A 20 16.05 5.15 22.10
N VAL A 21 15.26 5.35 21.04
CA VAL A 21 15.75 5.88 19.77
C VAL A 21 15.98 7.39 19.93
N VAL A 22 17.24 7.83 19.83
CA VAL A 22 17.62 9.26 19.92
C VAL A 22 17.82 9.92 18.55
N ALA A 23 18.09 9.13 17.52
CA ALA A 23 18.14 9.60 16.14
C ALA A 23 17.64 8.52 15.18
N ALA A 24 17.00 8.94 14.09
CA ALA A 24 16.55 8.05 13.03
C ALA A 24 16.77 8.70 11.67
N SER A 25 17.16 7.90 10.68
CA SER A 25 17.23 8.31 9.27
C SER A 25 16.55 7.27 8.40
N ILE A 26 15.70 7.75 7.49
CA ILE A 26 14.90 6.93 6.59
C ILE A 26 15.16 7.41 5.17
N ALA A 27 15.52 6.49 4.30
CA ALA A 27 15.60 6.72 2.86
C ALA A 27 14.87 5.60 2.12
N CYS A 28 14.18 5.95 1.04
CA CYS A 28 13.47 4.99 0.20
C CYS A 28 14.05 5.07 -1.21
N ASP A 29 14.88 4.09 -1.55
CA ASP A 29 15.40 3.93 -2.90
C ASP A 29 14.34 3.24 -3.74
N ARG A 30 14.00 3.85 -4.87
CA ARG A 30 13.08 3.29 -5.85
C ARG A 30 13.79 3.24 -7.20
N PRO A 31 13.40 2.34 -8.11
CA PRO A 31 13.87 2.41 -9.48
C PRO A 31 13.48 3.74 -10.13
N TYR A 32 14.40 4.70 -10.08
CA TYR A 32 14.35 5.93 -10.87
C TYR A 32 14.46 5.52 -12.34
N ASN A 33 13.58 6.03 -13.20
CA ASN A 33 13.50 5.76 -14.65
C ASN A 33 12.47 4.73 -15.14
N ILE A 34 11.50 4.26 -14.33
CA ILE A 34 10.36 3.49 -14.88
C ILE A 34 9.68 4.28 -16.01
N GLY A 35 9.45 5.59 -15.83
CA GLY A 35 8.87 6.45 -16.87
C GLY A 35 9.64 6.42 -18.19
N ALA A 36 10.97 6.48 -18.14
CA ALA A 36 11.82 6.43 -19.33
C ALA A 36 11.78 5.08 -20.05
N VAL A 37 11.48 3.99 -19.33
CA VAL A 37 11.21 2.67 -19.95
C VAL A 37 9.84 2.70 -20.65
N LEU A 38 8.81 3.21 -19.97
CA LEU A 38 7.43 3.23 -20.49
C LEU A 38 7.27 4.07 -21.75
N VAL A 39 7.99 5.20 -21.88
CA VAL A 39 8.02 6.06 -23.06
C VAL A 39 8.38 5.31 -24.35
N ARG A 40 9.07 4.16 -24.25
CA ARG A 40 9.49 3.36 -25.41
C ARG A 40 8.47 2.31 -25.84
N HIS A 41 7.34 2.19 -25.14
CA HIS A 41 6.34 1.18 -25.38
C HIS A 41 5.08 1.74 -26.05
N PRO A 42 4.37 0.93 -26.85
CA PRO A 42 3.04 1.27 -27.34
C PRO A 42 2.09 1.60 -26.17
N LEU A 43 1.30 2.66 -26.33
CA LEU A 43 0.47 3.21 -25.24
C LEU A 43 -0.55 2.20 -24.69
N ASP A 44 -1.05 1.32 -25.57
CA ASP A 44 -1.98 0.23 -25.24
C ASP A 44 -1.32 -0.90 -24.42
N GLN A 45 0.00 -1.05 -24.49
CA GLN A 45 0.76 -2.06 -23.74
C GLN A 45 1.24 -1.58 -22.37
N ILE A 46 1.25 -0.26 -22.13
CA ILE A 46 1.75 0.33 -20.88
C ILE A 46 0.99 -0.17 -19.65
N PRO A 47 -0.36 -0.25 -19.62
CA PRO A 47 -1.09 -0.74 -18.46
C PRO A 47 -0.65 -2.14 -18.01
N ASP A 48 -0.52 -3.07 -18.93
CA ASP A 48 -0.11 -4.45 -18.63
C ASP A 48 1.36 -4.52 -18.19
N LEU A 49 2.23 -3.74 -18.83
CA LEU A 49 3.64 -3.65 -18.45
C LEU A 49 3.81 -3.11 -17.03
N VAL A 50 3.11 -2.03 -16.70
CA VAL A 50 3.14 -1.39 -15.38
C VAL A 50 2.65 -2.34 -14.30
N GLY A 51 1.61 -3.14 -14.58
CA GLY A 51 1.13 -4.18 -13.68
C GLY A 51 2.19 -5.25 -13.41
N ARG A 52 2.85 -5.77 -14.47
CA ARG A 52 3.92 -6.79 -14.33
C ARG A 52 5.13 -6.29 -13.55
N LEU A 53 5.46 -5.00 -13.64
CA LEU A 53 6.56 -4.40 -12.89
C LEU A 53 6.27 -4.28 -11.39
N HIS A 54 5.00 -4.25 -10.99
CA HIS A 54 4.56 -3.99 -9.62
C HIS A 54 3.69 -5.14 -9.08
N THR A 55 4.29 -6.32 -8.96
CA THR A 55 3.59 -7.59 -8.64
C THR A 55 2.73 -7.55 -7.37
N LEU A 56 3.11 -6.76 -6.36
CA LEU A 56 2.36 -6.61 -5.10
C LEU A 56 1.14 -5.67 -5.20
N CYS A 57 0.92 -5.01 -6.33
CA CYS A 57 -0.24 -4.13 -6.56
C CYS A 57 -0.55 -3.99 -8.06
N ALA A 58 -0.42 -5.10 -8.81
CA ALA A 58 -0.47 -5.13 -10.27
C ALA A 58 -1.79 -4.58 -10.83
N VAL A 59 -2.93 -4.92 -10.22
CA VAL A 59 -4.26 -4.45 -10.62
C VAL A 59 -4.37 -2.94 -10.42
N SER A 60 -4.00 -2.43 -9.24
CA SER A 60 -4.02 -1.00 -8.96
C SER A 60 -3.17 -0.21 -9.95
N GLN A 61 -1.97 -0.72 -10.22
CA GLN A 61 -0.99 -0.11 -11.11
C GLN A 61 -1.45 -0.10 -12.57
N SER A 62 -2.00 -1.22 -13.07
CA SER A 62 -2.55 -1.30 -14.42
C SER A 62 -3.76 -0.39 -14.61
N LEU A 63 -4.68 -0.35 -13.64
CA LEU A 63 -5.86 0.52 -13.72
C LEU A 63 -5.49 1.99 -13.66
N ALA A 64 -4.60 2.40 -12.75
CA ALA A 64 -4.13 3.79 -12.70
C ALA A 64 -3.41 4.19 -14.01
N ALA A 65 -2.59 3.31 -14.57
CA ALA A 65 -1.91 3.56 -15.84
C ALA A 65 -2.89 3.77 -16.99
N ARG A 66 -3.84 2.83 -17.15
CA ARG A 66 -4.90 2.92 -18.14
C ARG A 66 -5.69 4.22 -17.99
N SER A 67 -6.13 4.53 -16.77
CA SER A 67 -6.95 5.72 -16.50
C SER A 67 -6.19 7.03 -16.73
N ALA A 68 -4.91 7.12 -16.37
CA ALA A 68 -4.09 8.30 -16.64
C ALA A 68 -3.89 8.51 -18.15
N LEU A 69 -3.63 7.45 -18.91
CA LEU A 69 -3.50 7.50 -20.37
C LEU A 69 -4.82 7.90 -21.05
N THR A 70 -5.94 7.29 -20.65
CA THR A 70 -7.26 7.68 -21.16
C THR A 70 -7.56 9.14 -20.86
N ALA A 71 -7.27 9.61 -19.64
CA ALA A 71 -7.43 11.01 -19.27
C ALA A 71 -6.51 11.96 -20.04
N ALA A 72 -5.34 11.49 -20.51
CA ALA A 72 -4.44 12.26 -21.36
C ALA A 72 -4.92 12.35 -22.83
N GLY A 73 -5.95 11.58 -23.21
CA GLY A 73 -6.51 11.54 -24.56
C GLY A 73 -6.20 10.26 -25.35
N VAL A 74 -5.61 9.24 -24.73
CA VAL A 74 -5.35 7.95 -25.39
C VAL A 74 -6.64 7.13 -25.48
N SER A 75 -7.00 6.72 -26.69
CA SER A 75 -8.13 5.82 -26.93
C SER A 75 -7.78 4.37 -26.59
N LEU A 76 -8.04 3.97 -25.35
CA LEU A 76 -7.96 2.58 -24.90
C LEU A 76 -9.36 1.96 -24.93
N GLY A 77 -9.48 0.68 -25.35
CA GLY A 77 -10.76 -0.02 -25.42
C GLY A 77 -11.50 -0.06 -24.07
N PRO A 78 -12.81 -0.32 -24.00
CA PRO A 78 -13.55 -0.35 -22.74
C PRO A 78 -13.00 -1.42 -21.78
N PHE A 79 -13.26 -1.26 -20.47
CA PHE A 79 -12.98 -2.28 -19.47
C PHE A 79 -14.19 -2.49 -18.57
N ASP A 80 -14.35 -3.71 -18.08
CA ASP A 80 -15.39 -4.05 -17.12
C ASP A 80 -15.04 -3.45 -15.76
N SER A 81 -15.78 -2.42 -15.37
CA SER A 81 -15.56 -1.69 -14.11
C SER A 81 -15.93 -2.53 -12.89
N ALA A 82 -16.93 -3.40 -13.02
CA ALA A 82 -17.40 -4.30 -11.98
C ALA A 82 -16.33 -5.36 -11.70
N LEU A 83 -15.81 -5.98 -12.77
CA LEU A 83 -14.65 -6.88 -12.69
C LEU A 83 -13.40 -6.20 -12.12
N ALA A 84 -13.13 -4.95 -12.51
CA ALA A 84 -12.01 -4.19 -11.99
C ALA A 84 -12.15 -3.90 -10.49
N GLU A 85 -13.34 -3.54 -10.01
CA GLU A 85 -13.62 -3.37 -8.58
C GLU A 85 -13.37 -4.68 -7.81
N ARG A 86 -13.91 -5.81 -8.29
CA ARG A 86 -13.66 -7.12 -7.69
C ARG A 86 -12.18 -7.47 -7.62
N ARG A 87 -11.42 -7.24 -8.71
CA ARG A 87 -9.98 -7.51 -8.75
C ARG A 87 -9.19 -6.61 -7.80
N LEU A 88 -9.58 -5.35 -7.64
CA LEU A 88 -8.98 -4.45 -6.65
C LEU A 88 -9.29 -4.91 -5.21
N ALA A 89 -10.51 -5.39 -4.94
CA ALA A 89 -10.87 -5.96 -3.65
C ALA A 89 -10.05 -7.21 -3.36
N ALA A 90 -9.90 -8.09 -4.35
CA ALA A 90 -9.10 -9.30 -4.25
C ALA A 90 -7.61 -9.00 -4.03
N GLU A 91 -7.05 -8.02 -4.76
CA GLU A 91 -5.67 -7.56 -4.57
C GLU A 91 -5.45 -7.08 -3.13
N ARG A 92 -6.37 -6.26 -2.63
CA ARG A 92 -6.34 -5.75 -1.25
C ARG A 92 -6.45 -6.88 -0.23
N LEU A 93 -7.36 -7.82 -0.41
CA LEU A 93 -7.52 -8.98 0.46
C LEU A 93 -6.23 -9.79 0.55
N VAL A 94 -5.69 -10.20 -0.62
CA VAL A 94 -4.50 -11.04 -0.71
C VAL A 94 -3.29 -10.33 -0.10
N GLU A 95 -3.07 -9.07 -0.45
CA GLU A 95 -1.86 -8.37 -0.04
C GLU A 95 -1.86 -7.99 1.44
N LEU A 96 -2.99 -7.55 2.00
CA LEU A 96 -3.06 -7.23 3.43
C LEU A 96 -2.94 -8.49 4.30
N LEU A 97 -3.51 -9.61 3.86
CA LEU A 97 -3.38 -10.90 4.55
C LEU A 97 -1.95 -11.43 4.45
N ARG A 98 -1.36 -11.42 3.25
CA ARG A 98 0.05 -11.82 3.01
C ARG A 98 1.02 -10.97 3.83
N ALA A 99 0.86 -9.65 3.83
CA ALA A 99 1.72 -8.74 4.58
C ALA A 99 1.67 -9.01 6.09
N THR A 100 0.49 -9.35 6.62
CA THR A 100 0.35 -9.74 8.04
C THR A 100 0.98 -11.09 8.32
N ALA A 101 0.71 -12.11 7.50
CA ALA A 101 1.27 -13.45 7.68
C ALA A 101 2.81 -13.43 7.64
N ILE A 102 3.41 -12.75 6.66
CA ILE A 102 4.87 -12.68 6.53
C ILE A 102 5.48 -11.78 7.61
N GLY A 103 4.84 -10.64 7.91
CA GLY A 103 5.37 -9.65 8.84
C GLY A 103 5.50 -10.13 10.29
N PHE A 104 4.81 -11.22 10.65
CA PHE A 104 4.78 -11.78 12.01
C PHE A 104 5.08 -13.29 12.03
N ALA A 105 5.58 -13.87 10.94
CA ALA A 105 5.83 -15.31 10.83
C ALA A 105 6.91 -15.83 11.80
N ASP A 106 7.80 -14.97 12.28
CA ASP A 106 8.86 -15.31 13.22
C ASP A 106 8.37 -15.43 14.67
N VAL A 107 7.17 -14.89 14.97
CA VAL A 107 6.63 -14.76 16.32
C VAL A 107 5.26 -15.39 16.51
N VAL A 108 4.46 -15.48 15.44
CA VAL A 108 3.13 -16.09 15.48
C VAL A 108 3.07 -17.23 14.47
N THR A 109 3.07 -18.45 15.00
CA THR A 109 2.81 -19.65 14.21
C THR A 109 1.30 -19.91 14.16
N PRO A 110 0.69 -20.00 12.97
CA PRO A 110 -0.70 -20.44 12.84
C PRO A 110 -0.80 -21.96 13.08
N ASP A 111 -1.88 -22.39 13.72
CA ASP A 111 -2.20 -23.81 13.88
C ASP A 111 -2.72 -24.43 12.55
N PRO A 112 -2.94 -25.75 12.46
CA PRO A 112 -3.41 -26.39 11.23
C PRO A 112 -4.74 -25.86 10.68
N ASN A 113 -5.69 -25.50 11.54
CA ASN A 113 -6.98 -24.94 11.13
C ASN A 113 -6.82 -23.50 10.60
N GLU A 114 -6.00 -22.71 11.28
CA GLU A 114 -5.64 -21.34 10.87
C GLU A 114 -4.85 -21.36 9.55
N ILE A 115 -3.94 -22.32 9.34
CA ILE A 115 -3.24 -22.52 8.05
C ILE A 115 -4.24 -22.82 6.94
N GLN A 116 -5.21 -23.71 7.20
CA GLN A 116 -6.24 -24.04 6.22
C GLN A 116 -7.11 -22.82 5.91
N ALA A 117 -7.50 -22.05 6.91
CA ALA A 117 -8.26 -20.80 6.74
C ALA A 117 -7.48 -19.75 5.93
N LEU A 118 -6.19 -19.53 6.26
CA LEU A 118 -5.31 -18.63 5.48
C LEU A 118 -5.24 -19.05 4.02
N ARG A 119 -5.03 -20.35 3.75
CA ARG A 119 -4.99 -20.89 2.38
C ARG A 119 -6.30 -20.70 1.65
N HIS A 120 -7.42 -20.92 2.32
CA HIS A 120 -8.76 -20.75 1.75
C HIS A 120 -8.99 -19.31 1.28
N VAL A 121 -8.75 -18.34 2.17
CA VAL A 121 -8.94 -16.90 1.86
C VAL A 121 -7.97 -16.45 0.75
N LEU A 122 -6.71 -16.87 0.82
CA LEU A 122 -5.71 -16.55 -0.22
C LEU A 122 -6.06 -17.19 -1.57
N ALA A 123 -6.58 -18.43 -1.59
CA ALA A 123 -6.99 -19.10 -2.80
C ALA A 123 -8.19 -18.41 -3.44
N ALA A 124 -9.20 -18.04 -2.65
CA ALA A 124 -10.36 -17.30 -3.15
C ALA A 124 -9.95 -15.95 -3.77
N GLY A 125 -9.16 -15.14 -3.04
CA GLY A 125 -8.65 -13.87 -3.57
C GLY A 125 -7.77 -14.05 -4.81
N SER A 126 -6.86 -15.02 -4.82
CA SER A 126 -6.00 -15.31 -5.97
C SER A 126 -6.80 -15.80 -7.18
N GLY A 127 -7.84 -16.60 -6.96
CA GLY A 127 -8.78 -17.04 -7.99
C GLY A 127 -9.52 -15.87 -8.62
N THR A 128 -9.99 -14.92 -7.81
CA THR A 128 -10.62 -13.68 -8.32
C THR A 128 -9.64 -12.79 -9.08
N LEU A 129 -8.38 -12.69 -8.65
CA LEU A 129 -7.34 -11.99 -9.40
C LEU A 129 -7.13 -12.60 -10.79
N ALA A 130 -6.99 -13.92 -10.87
CA ALA A 130 -6.76 -14.64 -12.12
C ALA A 130 -7.98 -14.61 -13.05
N ASN A 131 -9.13 -15.05 -12.55
CA ASN A 131 -10.29 -15.41 -13.38
C ASN A 131 -11.43 -14.41 -13.29
N GLY A 132 -11.39 -13.46 -12.35
CA GLY A 132 -12.46 -12.48 -12.15
C GLY A 132 -13.72 -13.03 -11.48
N THR A 133 -13.75 -14.34 -11.24
CA THR A 133 -14.85 -15.04 -10.58
C THR A 133 -14.67 -14.98 -9.06
N ALA A 134 -15.73 -14.58 -8.38
CA ALA A 134 -15.86 -14.68 -6.94
C ALA A 134 -16.16 -16.14 -6.54
N ASP A 135 -15.30 -16.76 -5.75
CA ASP A 135 -15.70 -17.92 -4.93
C ASP A 135 -15.75 -17.45 -3.48
N GLY A 136 -16.92 -16.95 -3.09
CA GLY A 136 -17.17 -16.39 -1.76
C GLY A 136 -17.41 -17.46 -0.68
N ALA A 137 -17.60 -18.72 -1.08
CA ALA A 137 -18.02 -19.77 -0.16
C ALA A 137 -16.95 -20.01 0.90
N GLY A 138 -17.32 -19.99 2.18
CA GLY A 138 -16.40 -20.29 3.28
C GLY A 138 -15.41 -19.16 3.63
N ILE A 139 -15.41 -18.01 2.93
CA ILE A 139 -14.47 -16.92 3.23
C ILE A 139 -14.74 -16.34 4.63
N GLU A 140 -16.01 -16.09 4.97
CA GLU A 140 -16.36 -15.50 6.26
C GLU A 140 -16.04 -16.45 7.42
N GLU A 141 -16.33 -17.75 7.26
CA GLU A 141 -15.96 -18.78 8.23
C GLU A 141 -14.44 -18.89 8.40
N ALA A 142 -13.69 -18.84 7.31
CA ALA A 142 -12.23 -18.83 7.38
C ALA A 142 -11.70 -17.56 8.08
N LEU A 143 -12.27 -16.38 7.83
CA LEU A 143 -11.91 -15.16 8.55
C LEU A 143 -12.25 -15.26 10.04
N ALA A 144 -13.36 -15.89 10.40
CA ALA A 144 -13.74 -16.12 11.80
C ALA A 144 -12.71 -17.00 12.53
N VAL A 145 -12.25 -18.09 11.89
CA VAL A 145 -11.17 -18.95 12.42
C VAL A 145 -9.90 -18.13 12.67
N LEU A 146 -9.59 -17.17 11.81
CA LEU A 146 -8.41 -16.31 11.96
C LEU A 146 -8.59 -15.18 12.98
N GLY A 147 -9.79 -14.96 13.50
CA GLY A 147 -10.13 -13.83 14.37
C GLY A 147 -10.21 -12.49 13.63
N LEU A 148 -10.53 -12.48 12.34
CA LEU A 148 -10.54 -11.29 11.48
C LEU A 148 -11.94 -10.69 11.24
N THR A 149 -12.97 -11.19 11.91
CA THR A 149 -14.36 -10.69 11.78
C THR A 149 -14.69 -9.57 12.76
N GLU A 150 -14.02 -9.53 13.91
CA GLU A 150 -14.27 -8.59 15.00
C GLU A 150 -13.34 -7.37 14.93
N ASP A 151 -13.79 -6.22 15.44
CA ASP A 151 -12.95 -5.03 15.58
C ASP A 151 -11.79 -5.26 16.58
N LEU A 152 -12.03 -6.13 17.59
CA LEU A 152 -11.03 -6.58 18.54
C LEU A 152 -10.93 -8.12 18.49
N PRO A 153 -9.83 -8.69 17.96
CA PRO A 153 -9.70 -10.13 17.85
C PRO A 153 -9.57 -10.79 19.23
N LEU A 154 -10.11 -12.00 19.36
CA LEU A 154 -9.96 -12.82 20.57
C LEU A 154 -8.48 -13.17 20.79
N PRO A 155 -7.92 -13.07 22.02
CA PRO A 155 -6.48 -13.25 22.27
C PRO A 155 -5.88 -14.56 21.76
N GLU A 156 -6.67 -15.64 21.79
CA GLU A 156 -6.28 -16.97 21.36
C GLU A 156 -6.27 -17.16 19.85
N SER A 157 -6.98 -16.32 19.08
CA SER A 157 -7.00 -16.39 17.62
C SER A 157 -5.68 -15.96 17.01
N TRP A 158 -5.40 -16.37 15.78
CA TRP A 158 -4.23 -15.91 15.03
C TRP A 158 -4.10 -14.38 15.04
N ALA A 159 -5.17 -13.64 14.71
CA ALA A 159 -5.17 -12.18 14.73
C ALA A 159 -4.94 -11.59 16.13
N GLY A 160 -5.44 -12.24 17.19
CA GLY A 160 -5.21 -11.85 18.58
C GLY A 160 -3.75 -12.02 19.01
N ARG A 161 -3.13 -13.14 18.62
CA ARG A 161 -1.70 -13.38 18.86
C ARG A 161 -0.82 -12.39 18.09
N VAL A 162 -1.14 -12.09 16.82
CA VAL A 162 -0.47 -11.03 16.04
C VAL A 162 -0.61 -9.66 16.71
N THR A 163 -1.81 -9.33 17.20
CA THR A 163 -2.06 -8.07 17.92
C THR A 163 -1.24 -7.98 19.21
N SER A 164 -1.14 -9.08 19.94
CA SER A 164 -0.36 -9.15 21.18
C SER A 164 1.13 -8.94 20.91
N CYS A 165 1.70 -9.62 19.91
CA CYS A 165 3.09 -9.43 19.51
C CYS A 165 3.36 -8.01 18.98
N ALA A 166 2.40 -7.41 18.27
CA ALA A 166 2.50 -6.02 17.83
C ALA A 166 2.43 -5.02 19.00
N ALA A 167 1.74 -5.36 20.10
CA ALA A 167 1.66 -4.51 21.29
C ALA A 167 2.95 -4.52 22.13
N GLU A 168 3.83 -5.52 21.95
CA GLU A 168 5.15 -5.56 22.62
C GLU A 168 6.10 -4.44 22.16
N ILE A 169 5.89 -3.91 20.95
CA ILE A 169 6.60 -2.71 20.48
C ILE A 169 5.76 -1.48 20.83
N LEU A 170 6.06 -0.88 21.98
CA LEU A 170 5.41 0.34 22.42
C LEU A 170 5.90 1.50 21.54
N TRP A 171 4.95 2.14 20.86
CA TRP A 171 5.15 3.45 20.25
C TRP A 171 3.93 4.30 20.55
N SER A 172 4.13 5.57 20.91
CA SER A 172 3.02 6.44 21.28
C SER A 172 2.22 6.85 20.04
N ASP A 173 1.00 6.31 19.94
CA ASP A 173 -0.02 6.54 18.91
C ASP A 173 -0.70 7.93 19.02
N GLU A 174 -0.08 8.89 19.73
CA GLU A 174 -0.67 10.20 20.05
C GLU A 174 -0.71 11.18 18.86
N GLY A 175 -0.41 10.73 17.65
CA GLY A 175 -0.54 11.54 16.44
C GLY A 175 -1.99 11.60 15.96
N VAL A 176 -2.45 12.78 15.54
CA VAL A 176 -3.64 12.87 14.68
C VAL A 176 -3.29 12.19 13.35
N ILE A 177 -4.06 11.18 12.96
CA ILE A 177 -3.97 10.59 11.62
C ILE A 177 -4.45 11.66 10.64
N ASP A 178 -3.54 12.22 9.87
CA ASP A 178 -3.82 13.12 8.74
C ASP A 178 -3.93 12.25 7.48
N PRO A 179 -5.14 11.92 6.98
CA PRO A 179 -5.26 10.98 5.88
C PRO A 179 -5.06 11.66 4.52
N LEU A 180 -4.18 11.09 3.69
CA LEU A 180 -4.11 11.42 2.26
C LEU A 180 -5.40 10.94 1.58
N GLY A 181 -6.07 11.81 0.83
CA GLY A 181 -7.34 11.49 0.19
C GLY A 181 -7.55 12.16 -1.17
N PRO A 182 -8.73 11.98 -1.78
CA PRO A 182 -9.10 12.61 -3.03
C PRO A 182 -8.95 14.13 -3.04
N ASP A 183 -9.22 14.79 -1.91
CA ASP A 183 -9.12 16.25 -1.78
C ASP A 183 -7.67 16.76 -1.96
N ASP A 184 -6.69 15.87 -1.80
CA ASP A 184 -5.26 16.19 -1.96
C ASP A 184 -4.75 15.95 -3.40
N ASP A 185 -5.51 15.25 -4.24
CA ASP A 185 -5.03 14.78 -5.55
C ASP A 185 -4.56 15.92 -6.44
N GLU A 186 -5.26 17.06 -6.42
CA GLU A 186 -4.92 18.22 -7.25
C GLU A 186 -3.55 18.79 -6.86
N ALA A 187 -3.31 18.98 -5.56
CA ALA A 187 -2.03 19.48 -5.05
C ALA A 187 -0.89 18.48 -5.33
N VAL A 188 -1.13 17.19 -5.12
CA VAL A 188 -0.15 16.12 -5.38
C VAL A 188 0.22 16.07 -6.86
N VAL A 189 -0.78 16.15 -7.75
CA VAL A 189 -0.59 16.09 -9.20
C VAL A 189 0.10 17.34 -9.73
N ALA A 190 -0.24 18.52 -9.20
CA ALA A 190 0.47 19.77 -9.52
C ALA A 190 1.95 19.68 -9.13
N ALA A 191 2.25 19.17 -7.93
CA ALA A 191 3.64 18.97 -7.48
C ALA A 191 4.38 17.90 -8.30
N LEU A 192 3.70 16.84 -8.75
CA LEU A 192 4.27 15.86 -9.68
C LEU A 192 4.61 16.46 -11.04
N LEU A 193 3.75 17.33 -11.58
CA LEU A 193 4.02 18.03 -12.83
C LEU A 193 5.25 18.93 -12.73
N ASP A 194 5.33 19.73 -11.67
CA ASP A 194 6.37 20.72 -11.44
C ASP A 194 7.73 20.07 -11.08
N ALA A 195 7.77 19.29 -10.01
CA ALA A 195 9.00 18.76 -9.43
C ALA A 195 9.30 17.30 -9.83
N GLY A 196 8.37 16.62 -10.51
CA GLY A 196 8.68 15.39 -11.21
C GLY A 196 9.08 14.21 -10.34
N GLU A 197 10.10 13.49 -10.81
CA GLU A 197 10.74 12.37 -10.13
C GLU A 197 11.28 12.75 -8.75
N ALA A 198 11.72 14.00 -8.55
CA ALA A 198 12.20 14.46 -7.25
C ALA A 198 11.07 14.47 -6.21
N PHE A 199 9.88 14.93 -6.61
CA PHE A 199 8.69 14.85 -5.77
C PHE A 199 8.18 13.42 -5.60
N ALA A 200 8.18 12.62 -6.67
CA ALA A 200 7.79 11.20 -6.58
C ALA A 200 8.68 10.40 -5.61
N ALA A 201 9.96 10.77 -5.51
CA ALA A 201 10.93 10.16 -4.60
C ALA A 201 10.78 10.63 -3.14
N ARG A 202 10.47 11.92 -2.95
CA ARG A 202 10.41 12.58 -1.64
C ARG A 202 9.19 13.50 -1.59
N PRO A 203 7.98 12.92 -1.52
CA PRO A 203 6.76 13.71 -1.58
C PRO A 203 6.58 14.49 -0.28
N VAL A 204 6.10 15.73 -0.41
CA VAL A 204 5.85 16.62 0.74
C VAL A 204 4.58 17.43 0.49
N LEU A 205 3.70 17.48 1.49
CA LEU A 205 2.63 18.47 1.55
C LEU A 205 2.98 19.45 2.67
N PRO A 206 3.08 20.77 2.39
CA PRO A 206 3.51 21.74 3.39
C PRO A 206 2.74 21.63 4.71
N GLY A 207 3.48 21.49 5.82
CA GLY A 207 2.92 21.40 7.17
C GLY A 207 2.17 20.11 7.50
N ARG A 208 2.15 19.12 6.60
CA ARG A 208 1.36 17.90 6.74
C ARG A 208 2.21 16.64 6.74
N ARG A 209 1.86 15.70 7.63
CA ARG A 209 2.41 14.34 7.67
C ARG A 209 1.31 13.38 7.32
N VAL A 210 1.04 13.28 6.03
CA VAL A 210 -0.08 12.48 5.54
C VAL A 210 0.19 10.98 5.71
N HIS A 211 -0.86 10.28 6.10
CA HIS A 211 -0.94 8.84 6.21
C HIS A 211 -1.66 8.31 4.97
N THR A 212 -1.31 7.10 4.57
CA THR A 212 -1.96 6.42 3.45
C THR A 212 -2.22 4.96 3.83
N GLY A 213 -3.02 4.25 3.04
CA GLY A 213 -3.35 2.85 3.31
C GLY A 213 -4.50 2.68 4.30
N PRO A 214 -4.59 1.52 4.97
CA PRO A 214 -5.74 1.15 5.79
C PRO A 214 -6.09 2.19 6.86
N VAL A 215 -5.09 2.73 7.57
CA VAL A 215 -5.30 3.70 8.65
C VAL A 215 -5.89 5.02 8.13
N ALA A 216 -5.42 5.49 6.98
CA ALA A 216 -5.91 6.72 6.38
C ALA A 216 -7.36 6.56 5.88
N ARG A 217 -7.66 5.43 5.26
CA ARG A 217 -9.03 5.10 4.81
C ARG A 217 -9.99 4.94 5.99
N ALA A 218 -9.56 4.29 7.07
CA ALA A 218 -10.35 4.17 8.29
C ALA A 218 -10.66 5.55 8.91
N ALA A 219 -9.65 6.42 9.01
CA ALA A 219 -9.81 7.78 9.51
C ALA A 219 -10.79 8.61 8.65
N ARG A 220 -10.67 8.54 7.32
CA ARG A 220 -11.60 9.21 6.40
C ARG A 220 -13.03 8.70 6.50
N ALA A 221 -13.19 7.41 6.82
CA ALA A 221 -14.50 6.80 7.07
C ALA A 221 -15.05 7.09 8.48
N GLY A 222 -14.38 7.92 9.29
CA GLY A 222 -14.78 8.26 10.66
C GLY A 222 -14.66 7.10 11.65
N ARG A 223 -13.90 6.03 11.31
CA ARG A 223 -13.70 4.88 12.19
C ARG A 223 -12.66 5.20 13.25
N PRO A 224 -12.85 4.81 14.53
CA PRO A 224 -11.90 5.07 15.62
C PRO A 224 -10.65 4.14 15.58
N CYS A 225 -10.18 3.76 14.40
CA CYS A 225 -9.01 2.90 14.22
C CYS A 225 -7.75 3.75 14.06
N ARG A 226 -7.01 3.97 15.16
CA ARG A 226 -5.71 4.69 15.13
C ARG A 226 -4.53 3.76 14.86
N ARG A 227 -4.68 2.49 15.24
CA ARG A 227 -3.62 1.47 15.08
C ARG A 227 -3.62 0.89 13.66
N PRO A 228 -2.45 0.87 12.97
CA PRO A 228 -2.34 0.32 11.62
C PRO A 228 -2.85 -1.12 11.47
N LEU A 229 -2.59 -1.98 12.46
CA LEU A 229 -3.00 -3.38 12.41
C LEU A 229 -4.52 -3.57 12.50
N SER A 230 -5.18 -2.85 13.41
CA SER A 230 -6.64 -2.88 13.54
C SER A 230 -7.32 -2.37 12.26
N ALA A 231 -6.82 -1.27 11.69
CA ALA A 231 -7.33 -0.76 10.41
C ALA A 231 -7.12 -1.77 9.28
N ARG A 232 -5.99 -2.48 9.26
CA ARG A 232 -5.68 -3.54 8.29
C ARG A 232 -6.64 -4.72 8.42
N PHE A 233 -6.94 -5.20 9.62
CA PHE A 233 -7.90 -6.31 9.85
C PHE A 233 -9.30 -5.94 9.41
N ALA A 234 -9.78 -4.75 9.81
CA ALA A 234 -11.08 -4.24 9.37
C ALA A 234 -11.16 -4.14 7.84
N GLU A 235 -10.06 -3.80 7.17
CA GLU A 235 -10.00 -3.72 5.72
C GLU A 235 -9.93 -5.09 5.03
N ILE A 236 -9.25 -6.08 5.62
CA ILE A 236 -9.28 -7.49 5.16
C ILE A 236 -10.72 -8.00 5.15
N ALA A 237 -11.47 -7.80 6.24
CA ALA A 237 -12.88 -8.21 6.33
C ALA A 237 -13.77 -7.50 5.28
N GLN A 238 -13.55 -6.21 5.06
CA GLN A 238 -14.28 -5.44 4.05
C GLN A 238 -13.95 -5.86 2.61
N ALA A 239 -12.69 -6.22 2.33
CA ALA A 239 -12.26 -6.71 1.04
C ALA A 239 -12.83 -8.11 0.77
N ALA A 240 -12.84 -8.98 1.78
CA ALA A 240 -13.44 -10.30 1.71
C ALA A 240 -14.93 -10.28 1.35
N ARG A 241 -15.74 -9.43 1.99
CA ARG A 241 -17.16 -9.29 1.64
C ARG A 241 -17.38 -8.87 0.18
N ARG A 242 -16.52 -8.01 -0.36
CA ARG A 242 -16.57 -7.64 -1.80
C ARG A 242 -16.16 -8.80 -2.70
N VAL A 243 -15.12 -9.53 -2.34
CA VAL A 243 -14.70 -10.75 -3.07
C VAL A 243 -15.80 -11.80 -3.03
N ALA A 244 -16.57 -11.90 -1.94
CA ALA A 244 -17.70 -12.81 -1.82
C ALA A 244 -18.98 -12.35 -2.54
N GLY A 245 -18.96 -11.19 -3.22
CA GLY A 245 -20.14 -10.66 -3.91
C GLY A 245 -21.24 -10.15 -2.98
N MET A 246 -20.93 -9.89 -1.71
CA MET A 246 -21.90 -9.43 -0.70
C MET A 246 -22.13 -7.91 -0.72
N VAL A 247 -21.61 -7.21 -1.73
CA VAL A 247 -21.71 -5.76 -1.91
C VAL A 247 -22.03 -5.49 -3.38
N GLU A 248 -23.00 -4.63 -3.66
CA GLU A 248 -23.34 -4.23 -5.03
C GLU A 248 -22.22 -3.41 -5.69
N GLU A 249 -21.84 -3.81 -6.89
CA GLU A 249 -20.79 -3.20 -7.70
C GLU A 249 -21.41 -2.17 -8.65
N THR A 250 -21.26 -0.87 -8.35
CA THR A 250 -21.91 0.20 -9.13
C THR A 250 -20.93 1.26 -9.66
N ALA A 251 -19.70 1.31 -9.13
CA ALA A 251 -18.60 2.16 -9.58
C ALA A 251 -17.29 1.66 -8.96
N ILE A 252 -16.12 2.12 -9.44
CA ILE A 252 -14.85 1.91 -8.71
C ILE A 252 -14.66 3.08 -7.74
N PRO A 253 -15.12 3.00 -6.47
CA PRO A 253 -15.06 4.14 -5.53
C PRO A 253 -13.63 4.56 -5.16
N TRP A 254 -12.66 3.75 -5.57
CA TRP A 254 -11.26 3.88 -5.21
C TRP A 254 -10.42 4.63 -6.23
N LEU A 255 -10.97 4.95 -7.41
CA LEU A 255 -10.26 5.53 -8.53
C LEU A 255 -10.81 6.93 -8.86
N ARG A 256 -9.92 7.91 -8.92
CA ARG A 256 -10.17 9.23 -9.52
C ARG A 256 -9.22 9.40 -10.69
N ALA A 257 -9.71 9.88 -11.82
CA ALA A 257 -8.88 10.23 -12.96
C ALA A 257 -9.39 11.51 -13.59
N GLY A 258 -8.51 12.27 -14.23
CA GLY A 258 -8.87 13.55 -14.80
C GLY A 258 -7.83 14.08 -15.76
N GLN A 259 -8.31 14.87 -16.72
CA GLN A 259 -7.46 15.62 -17.62
C GLN A 259 -7.02 16.91 -16.92
N ILE A 260 -5.74 17.21 -16.96
CA ILE A 260 -5.17 18.47 -16.42
C ILE A 260 -5.12 19.51 -17.54
N ALA A 261 -4.65 19.09 -18.72
CA ALA A 261 -4.53 19.89 -19.93
C ALA A 261 -4.59 18.98 -21.17
N PRO A 262 -4.72 19.50 -22.40
CA PRO A 262 -4.56 18.70 -23.61
C PRO A 262 -3.26 17.88 -23.58
N GLY A 263 -3.38 16.56 -23.71
CA GLY A 263 -2.23 15.64 -23.63
C GLY A 263 -1.73 15.31 -22.21
N ILE A 264 -2.34 15.84 -21.15
CA ILE A 264 -1.90 15.61 -19.76
C ILE A 264 -3.04 15.02 -18.93
N GLY A 265 -2.86 13.79 -18.47
CA GLY A 265 -3.84 13.06 -17.67
C GLY A 265 -3.24 12.47 -16.38
N PHE A 266 -4.05 12.39 -15.34
CA PHE A 266 -3.68 11.73 -14.09
C PHE A 266 -4.70 10.67 -13.68
N ALA A 267 -4.25 9.76 -12.83
CA ALA A 267 -5.11 8.87 -12.06
C ALA A 267 -4.59 8.71 -10.64
N ALA A 268 -5.49 8.71 -9.66
CA ALA A 268 -5.25 8.44 -8.26
C ALA A 268 -6.11 7.25 -7.83
N ILE A 269 -5.49 6.18 -7.35
CA ILE A 269 -6.18 4.95 -6.96
C ILE A 269 -5.82 4.50 -5.55
N GLU A 270 -6.79 4.02 -4.78
CA GLU A 270 -6.52 3.34 -3.51
C GLU A 270 -6.07 1.90 -3.78
N GLY A 271 -4.76 1.63 -3.64
CA GLY A 271 -4.21 0.28 -3.60
C GLY A 271 -4.17 -0.31 -2.18
N PRO A 272 -3.57 -1.51 -1.99
CA PRO A 272 -3.48 -2.14 -0.66
C PRO A 272 -2.77 -1.24 0.36
N ARG A 273 -1.62 -0.70 -0.02
CA ARG A 273 -0.75 0.14 0.83
C ARG A 273 -1.13 1.62 0.85
N GLY A 274 -2.12 2.03 0.05
CA GLY A 274 -2.60 3.41 0.04
C GLY A 274 -2.82 4.01 -1.33
N ARG A 275 -3.02 5.33 -1.33
CA ARG A 275 -3.28 6.16 -2.50
C ARG A 275 -2.03 6.27 -3.39
N LEU A 276 -2.18 5.82 -4.63
CA LEU A 276 -1.18 5.73 -5.69
C LEU A 276 -1.53 6.73 -6.79
N HIS A 277 -0.58 7.55 -7.24
CA HIS A 277 -0.81 8.55 -8.29
C HIS A 277 0.02 8.24 -9.54
N HIS A 278 -0.62 8.30 -10.70
CA HIS A 278 -0.02 8.17 -12.03
C HIS A 278 -0.25 9.46 -12.79
N LEU A 279 0.77 9.92 -13.52
CA LEU A 279 0.69 11.07 -14.42
C LEU A 279 1.25 10.66 -15.78
N ALA A 280 0.48 10.91 -16.84
CA ALA A 280 0.88 10.71 -18.22
C ALA A 280 0.86 12.05 -18.97
N VAL A 281 1.95 12.33 -19.68
CA VAL A 281 2.13 13.51 -20.53
C VAL A 281 2.42 13.04 -21.95
N LEU A 282 1.61 13.48 -22.89
CA LEU A 282 1.75 13.21 -24.31
C LEU A 282 2.41 14.42 -25.02
N ASP A 283 3.22 14.15 -26.02
CA ASP A 283 3.70 15.16 -26.95
C ASP A 283 2.60 15.61 -27.93
N ARG A 284 2.91 16.60 -28.78
CA ARG A 284 1.98 17.09 -29.82
C ARG A 284 1.61 16.03 -30.87
N GLY A 285 2.42 14.98 -31.00
CA GLY A 285 2.18 13.84 -31.89
C GLY A 285 1.38 12.72 -31.24
N GLY A 286 0.93 12.89 -29.98
CA GLY A 286 0.19 11.90 -29.22
C GLY A 286 1.04 10.74 -28.69
N ARG A 287 2.38 10.86 -28.68
CA ARG A 287 3.28 9.88 -28.09
C ARG A 287 3.50 10.17 -26.62
N LEU A 288 3.79 9.16 -25.82
CA LEU A 288 4.14 9.37 -24.42
C LEU A 288 5.47 10.11 -24.31
N ASP A 289 5.47 11.32 -23.77
CA ASP A 289 6.66 12.14 -23.52
C ASP A 289 7.19 11.90 -22.11
N ARG A 290 6.29 11.89 -21.11
CA ARG A 290 6.64 11.71 -19.70
C ARG A 290 5.62 10.86 -18.97
N TYR A 291 6.10 10.04 -18.05
CA TYR A 291 5.24 9.22 -17.21
C TYR A 291 5.80 9.12 -15.79
N LEU A 292 5.01 9.50 -14.79
CA LEU A 292 5.40 9.49 -13.38
C LEU A 292 4.48 8.58 -12.56
N ILE A 293 5.07 7.92 -11.56
CA ILE A 293 4.36 7.11 -10.56
C ILE A 293 4.80 7.58 -9.18
N LEU A 294 3.85 8.02 -8.35
CA LEU A 294 4.06 8.28 -6.94
C LEU A 294 3.43 7.15 -6.12
N ALA A 295 4.30 6.31 -5.57
CA ALA A 295 3.88 5.14 -4.79
C ALA A 295 3.47 5.52 -3.35
N PRO A 296 2.50 4.83 -2.74
CA PRO A 296 2.09 5.07 -1.36
C PRO A 296 3.24 5.00 -0.36
N THR A 297 4.17 4.05 -0.57
CA THR A 297 5.36 3.84 0.27
C THR A 297 6.27 5.08 0.35
N ALA A 298 6.28 5.94 -0.68
CA ALA A 298 7.07 7.17 -0.67
C ALA A 298 6.56 8.17 0.37
N TRP A 299 5.25 8.24 0.60
CA TRP A 299 4.66 9.03 1.69
C TRP A 299 4.99 8.44 3.05
N THR A 300 4.79 7.13 3.20
CA THR A 300 4.98 6.42 4.47
C THR A 300 6.42 6.50 4.98
N PHE A 301 7.39 6.33 4.07
CA PHE A 301 8.83 6.27 4.37
C PHE A 301 9.58 7.52 3.89
N ALA A 302 8.90 8.65 3.73
CA ALA A 302 9.57 9.94 3.62
C ALA A 302 10.41 10.21 4.89
N PRO A 303 11.49 11.01 4.82
CA PRO A 303 12.31 11.34 5.97
C PRO A 303 11.50 11.89 7.17
N ASP A 304 10.46 12.68 6.87
CA ASP A 304 9.50 13.20 7.85
C ASP A 304 8.11 12.54 7.71
N GLY A 305 8.07 11.29 7.25
CA GLY A 305 6.84 10.52 7.04
C GLY A 305 6.30 9.84 8.30
N PRO A 306 5.11 9.20 8.22
CA PRO A 306 4.52 8.44 9.32
C PRO A 306 5.45 7.42 9.97
N PHE A 307 6.22 6.66 9.17
CA PHE A 307 7.15 5.66 9.72
C PHE A 307 8.28 6.30 10.54
N ALA A 308 8.83 7.42 10.07
CA ALA A 308 9.88 8.14 10.80
C ALA A 308 9.38 8.67 12.16
N ALA A 309 8.17 9.22 12.20
CA ALA A 309 7.54 9.63 13.46
C ALA A 309 7.30 8.44 14.40
N ALA A 310 6.93 7.28 13.84
CA ALA A 310 6.75 6.08 14.63
C ALA A 310 8.06 5.58 15.24
N LEU A 311 9.13 5.57 14.44
CA LEU A 311 10.45 5.06 14.82
C LEU A 311 11.09 5.87 15.95
N THR A 312 10.99 7.20 15.94
CA THR A 312 11.51 8.04 17.04
C THR A 312 10.77 7.83 18.37
N ARG A 313 9.54 7.32 18.30
CA ARG A 313 8.70 6.99 19.46
C ARG A 313 8.80 5.53 19.88
N LEU A 314 9.57 4.72 19.16
CA LEU A 314 9.74 3.31 19.47
C LEU A 314 10.43 3.16 20.83
N ARG A 315 9.89 2.26 21.66
CA ARG A 315 10.48 1.78 22.91
C ARG A 315 10.61 0.27 22.81
N PRO A 316 11.78 -0.25 22.43
CA PRO A 316 12.03 -1.69 22.42
C PRO A 316 11.84 -2.26 23.83
N GLY A 317 11.01 -3.30 23.96
CA GLY A 317 10.90 -4.04 25.21
C GLY A 317 12.18 -4.84 25.48
N GLY A 318 12.55 -5.03 26.76
CA GLY A 318 13.80 -5.71 27.14
C GLY A 318 13.96 -7.16 26.65
N ALA A 319 12.86 -7.82 26.22
CA ALA A 319 12.87 -9.18 25.69
C ALA A 319 13.09 -9.26 24.16
N VAL A 320 13.04 -8.14 23.43
CA VAL A 320 13.11 -8.09 21.96
C VAL A 320 14.27 -7.20 21.55
N SER A 321 15.14 -7.68 20.64
CA SER A 321 16.25 -6.85 20.14
C SER A 321 15.71 -5.61 19.43
N VAL A 322 16.47 -4.52 19.45
CA VAL A 322 16.08 -3.26 18.79
C VAL A 322 15.82 -3.49 17.31
N GLU A 323 16.66 -4.25 16.62
CA GLU A 323 16.52 -4.57 15.20
C GLU A 323 15.18 -5.27 14.93
N ARG A 324 14.80 -6.24 15.79
CA ARG A 324 13.50 -6.91 15.68
C ARG A 324 12.35 -5.96 15.97
N SER A 325 12.48 -5.06 16.95
CA SER A 325 11.46 -4.04 17.21
C SER A 325 11.27 -3.10 16.02
N VAL A 326 12.35 -2.67 15.38
CA VAL A 326 12.32 -1.85 14.15
C VAL A 326 11.72 -2.64 12.98
N ALA A 327 12.07 -3.91 12.82
CA ALA A 327 11.52 -4.78 11.78
C ALA A 327 10.01 -4.99 11.95
N ARG A 328 9.56 -5.27 13.18
CA ARG A 328 8.13 -5.39 13.52
C ARG A 328 7.39 -4.07 13.26
N LEU A 329 7.99 -2.93 13.61
CA LEU A 329 7.41 -1.62 13.29
C LEU A 329 7.28 -1.44 11.77
N ALA A 330 8.31 -1.78 10.99
CA ALA A 330 8.24 -1.70 9.53
C ALA A 330 7.14 -2.62 8.96
N ALA A 331 6.95 -3.82 9.51
CA ALA A 331 5.89 -4.74 9.11
C ALA A 331 4.47 -4.16 9.34
N LEU A 332 4.27 -3.30 10.34
CA LEU A 332 3.00 -2.58 10.56
C LEU A 332 2.70 -1.56 9.44
N PHE A 333 3.73 -1.02 8.79
CA PHE A 333 3.61 -0.07 7.68
C PHE A 333 3.63 -0.74 6.28
N ASP A 334 3.87 -2.05 6.21
CA ASP A 334 3.80 -2.87 4.97
C ASP A 334 4.55 -2.25 3.76
N PRO A 335 5.88 -2.06 3.86
CA PRO A 335 6.68 -1.59 2.72
C PRO A 335 6.59 -2.58 1.56
N CYS A 336 6.42 -2.06 0.34
CA CYS A 336 6.41 -2.90 -0.87
C CYS A 336 7.81 -3.26 -1.41
N VAL A 337 8.87 -2.91 -0.68
CA VAL A 337 10.27 -3.23 -1.00
C VAL A 337 10.97 -3.71 0.27
N ALA A 338 12.12 -4.38 0.13
CA ALA A 338 12.87 -4.87 1.27
C ALA A 338 13.36 -3.72 2.17
N CYS A 339 13.43 -3.97 3.48
CA CYS A 339 14.04 -3.05 4.44
C CYS A 339 15.47 -3.48 4.78
N LYS A 340 16.40 -2.52 4.79
CA LYS A 340 17.73 -2.67 5.38
C LYS A 340 17.78 -1.87 6.66
N ILE A 341 17.98 -2.56 7.77
CA ILE A 341 17.97 -1.99 9.11
C ILE A 341 19.40 -1.95 9.65
N VAL A 342 19.82 -0.78 10.11
CA VAL A 342 21.10 -0.57 10.80
C VAL A 342 20.81 0.09 12.14
N VAL A 343 21.26 -0.53 13.23
CA VAL A 343 21.13 0.00 14.58
C VAL A 343 22.53 0.30 15.13
N THR A 344 22.71 1.49 15.70
CA THR A 344 23.92 1.91 16.38
C THR A 344 23.62 2.32 17.81
N HIS A 345 24.61 2.23 18.70
CA HIS A 345 24.52 2.68 20.09
C HIS A 345 25.41 3.91 20.29
N ALA A 346 24.85 4.94 20.93
CA ALA A 346 25.56 6.15 21.32
C ALA A 346 26.38 5.94 22.60
#